data_AF-A0A8H8JPH5-F1
#
_entry.id   AF-A0A8H8JPH5-F1
#
_cell.length_a   1.000
_cell.length_b   1.000
_cell.length_c   1.000
_cell.angle_alpha   90.00
_cell.angle_beta   90.00
_cell.angle_gamma   90.00
#
_symmetry.space_group_name_H-M   'P 1'
#
loop_
_entity.id
_entity.type
_entity.pdbx_description
1 polymer ?
#
loop_
_entity_poly.entity_id
_entity_poly.type
_entity_poly.pdbx_seq_one_letter_code
_entity_poly.pdbx_strand_id
1 'polypeptide(L)'
;MFAQYASSFTRSARDVLAALEQQDYNGKTVNMQKEWSFLNRFEQNFNHLFKVHLDVVSFYASSENVTLLSLVTRLNSVRSMQ
;
A
#
# COMPACT_ATOMS: atom_id res chain seq x y z
N MET A 1 -2.44 -11.60 -0.18
CA MET A 1 -1.00 -11.26 -0.32
C MET A 1 -0.91 -9.85 -0.88
N PHE A 2 -0.10 -8.94 -0.32
CA PHE A 2 -0.02 -7.54 -0.79
C PHE A 2 0.24 -7.40 -2.30
N ALA A 3 0.92 -8.37 -2.91
CA ALA A 3 1.12 -8.47 -4.37
C ALA A 3 -0.20 -8.39 -5.19
N GLN A 4 -1.34 -8.81 -4.64
CA GLN A 4 -2.64 -8.76 -5.31
C GLN A 4 -3.23 -7.34 -5.38
N TYR A 5 -2.76 -6.42 -4.53
CA TYR A 5 -3.22 -5.03 -4.53
C TYR A 5 -2.43 -4.15 -5.51
N ALA A 6 -1.19 -4.51 -5.85
CA ALA A 6 -0.36 -3.75 -6.79
C ALA A 6 -0.99 -3.66 -8.19
N SER A 7 -1.59 -4.74 -8.68
CA SER A 7 -2.29 -4.76 -9.97
C SER A 7 -3.54 -3.89 -9.95
N SER A 8 -4.34 -3.99 -8.88
CA SER A 8 -5.56 -3.19 -8.70
C SER A 8 -5.25 -1.71 -8.55
N PHE A 9 -4.20 -1.37 -7.81
CA PHE A 9 -3.70 0.00 -7.65
C PHE A 9 -3.20 0.56 -8.98
N THR A 10 -2.34 -0.18 -9.70
CA THR A 10 -1.82 0.23 -11.00
C THR A 10 -2.94 0.47 -12.00
N ARG A 11 -3.97 -0.39 -11.98
CA ARG A 11 -5.17 -0.21 -12.81
C ARG A 11 -5.93 1.05 -12.44
N SER A 12 -6.26 1.26 -11.16
CA SER A 12 -6.97 2.47 -10.70
C SER A 12 -6.22 3.74 -11.09
N ALA A 13 -4.90 3.78 -10.86
CA ALA A 13 -4.07 4.92 -11.20
C ALA A 13 -4.05 5.20 -12.71
N ARG A 14 -3.97 4.17 -13.56
CA ARG A 14 -4.05 4.31 -15.01
C ARG A 14 -5.42 4.83 -15.46
N ASP A 15 -6.50 4.30 -14.88
CA ASP A 15 -7.86 4.72 -15.20
C ASP A 15 -8.08 6.21 -14.86
N VAL A 16 -7.53 6.68 -13.74
CA VAL A 16 -7.54 8.10 -13.35
C VAL A 16 -6.71 8.96 -14.29
N LEU A 17 -5.48 8.55 -14.59
CA LEU A 17 -4.60 9.29 -15.50
C LEU A 17 -5.24 9.46 -16.88
N ALA A 18 -5.79 8.37 -17.45
CA ALA A 18 -6.49 8.41 -18.72
C ALA A 18 -7.75 9.30 -18.68
N ALA A 19 -8.46 9.32 -17.55
CA ALA A 19 -9.63 10.18 -17.38
C ALA A 19 -9.26 11.66 -17.20
N LEU A 20 -8.13 11.97 -16.55
CA LEU A 20 -7.58 13.34 -16.48
C LEU A 20 -7.15 13.85 -17.86
N GLU A 21 -6.49 13.00 -18.67
CA GLU A 21 -6.11 13.34 -20.05
C GLU A 21 -7.33 13.60 -20.96
N GLN A 22 -8.44 12.90 -20.73
CA GLN A 22 -9.68 13.07 -21.48
C GLN A 22 -10.58 14.19 -20.94
N GLN A 23 -10.39 14.62 -19.70
CA GLN A 23 -11.14 15.74 -19.09
C GLN A 23 -10.97 17.03 -19.89
N ASP A 24 -9.77 17.29 -20.40
CA ASP A 24 -9.44 18.45 -21.24
C ASP A 24 -10.19 18.45 -22.58
N TYR A 25 -10.71 17.31 -23.04
CA TYR A 25 -11.42 17.18 -24.32
C TYR A 25 -12.94 17.12 -24.19
N ASN A 26 -13.47 16.48 -23.14
CA ASN A 26 -14.88 16.05 -23.11
C ASN A 26 -15.67 16.49 -21.86
N GLY A 27 -15.05 17.18 -20.90
CA GLY A 27 -15.70 17.66 -19.67
C GLY A 27 -16.20 16.56 -18.71
N LYS A 28 -15.88 15.28 -18.94
CA LYS A 28 -16.24 14.17 -18.05
C LYS A 28 -15.39 14.22 -16.78
N THR A 29 -15.97 14.58 -15.65
CA THR A 29 -15.21 14.72 -14.41
C THR A 29 -14.77 13.37 -13.82
N VAL A 30 -13.51 13.27 -13.41
CA VAL A 30 -13.02 12.11 -12.64
C VAL A 30 -13.83 12.01 -11.36
N ASN A 31 -14.38 10.82 -11.07
CA ASN A 31 -15.06 10.58 -9.80
C ASN A 31 -14.03 10.41 -8.67
N MET A 32 -13.51 11.56 -8.21
CA MET A 32 -12.44 11.59 -7.21
C MET A 32 -12.86 10.96 -5.88
N GLN A 33 -14.17 10.98 -5.55
CA GLN A 33 -14.69 10.33 -4.35
C GLN A 33 -14.47 8.81 -4.36
N LYS A 34 -14.64 8.17 -5.52
CA LYS A 34 -14.38 6.74 -5.71
C LYS A 34 -12.90 6.43 -5.54
N GLU A 35 -12.02 7.27 -6.07
CA GLU A 35 -10.57 7.11 -5.97
C GLU A 35 -10.08 7.29 -4.53
N TRP A 36 -10.54 8.32 -3.82
CA TRP A 36 -10.25 8.48 -2.40
C TRP A 36 -10.71 7.27 -1.57
N SER A 37 -11.89 6.72 -1.89
CA SER A 37 -12.40 5.52 -1.22
C SER A 37 -11.52 4.30 -1.51
N PHE A 38 -10.99 4.17 -2.72
CA PHE A 38 -10.05 3.10 -3.09
C PHE A 38 -8.71 3.26 -2.36
N LEU A 39 -8.13 4.46 -2.36
CA LEU A 39 -6.86 4.76 -1.70
C LEU A 39 -6.93 4.48 -0.19
N ASN A 40 -8.01 4.91 0.48
CA ASN A 40 -8.21 4.62 1.90
C ASN A 40 -8.28 3.11 2.19
N ARG A 41 -8.97 2.34 1.34
CA ARG A 41 -9.03 0.88 1.48
C ARG A 41 -7.67 0.24 1.24
N PHE A 42 -6.93 0.72 0.25
CA PHE A 42 -5.57 0.25 -0.03
C PHE A 42 -4.67 0.47 1.18
N GLU A 43 -4.68 1.68 1.75
CA GLU A 43 -3.87 2.03 2.92
C GLU A 43 -4.19 1.16 4.14
N GLN A 44 -5.49 0.98 4.45
CA GLN A 44 -5.91 0.11 5.56
C GLN A 44 -5.42 -1.34 5.38
N ASN A 45 -5.52 -1.88 4.17
CA ASN A 45 -5.04 -3.23 3.87
C ASN A 45 -3.51 -3.32 3.95
N PHE A 46 -2.80 -2.32 3.44
CA PHE A 46 -1.34 -2.26 3.52
C PHE A 46 -0.89 -2.23 4.98
N ASN A 47 -1.44 -1.34 5.79
CA ASN A 47 -1.08 -1.19 7.20
C ASN A 47 -1.34 -2.48 7.99
N HIS A 48 -2.47 -3.14 7.74
CA HIS A 48 -2.78 -4.42 8.36
C HIS A 48 -1.77 -5.52 7.98
N LEU A 49 -1.52 -5.71 6.68
CA LEU A 49 -0.58 -6.73 6.19
C LEU A 49 0.85 -6.44 6.66
N PHE A 50 1.26 -5.18 6.63
CA PHE A 50 2.57 -4.75 7.10
C PHE A 50 2.76 -5.09 8.57
N LYS A 51 1.77 -4.80 9.42
CA LYS A 51 1.80 -5.17 10.83
C LYS A 51 1.95 -6.69 11.02
N VAL A 52 1.12 -7.49 10.35
CA VAL A 52 1.17 -8.96 10.44
C VAL A 52 2.56 -9.48 10.04
N HIS A 53 3.12 -8.98 8.95
CA HIS A 53 4.47 -9.40 8.52
C HIS A 53 5.57 -8.93 9.47
N LEU A 54 5.47 -7.71 10.01
CA LEU A 54 6.41 -7.20 11.00
C LEU A 54 6.38 -8.04 12.28
N ASP A 55 5.21 -8.42 12.77
CA ASP A 55 5.04 -9.23 13.97
C ASP A 55 5.67 -10.62 13.77
N VAL A 56 5.44 -11.25 12.61
CA VAL A 56 6.04 -12.55 12.24
C VAL A 56 7.57 -12.47 12.17
N VAL A 57 8.12 -11.48 11.47
CA VAL A 57 9.58 -11.32 11.35
C VAL A 57 10.20 -10.99 12.71
N SER A 58 9.51 -10.21 13.55
CA SER A 58 9.97 -9.90 14.92
C SER A 58 9.99 -11.15 15.80
N PHE A 59 8.98 -12.01 15.70
CA PHE A 59 8.96 -13.29 16.40
C PHE A 59 10.17 -14.15 16.00
N TYR A 60 10.38 -14.37 14.70
CA TYR A 60 11.54 -15.15 14.21
C TYR A 60 12.89 -14.55 14.61
N ALA A 61 13.00 -13.21 14.63
CA ALA A 61 14.21 -12.55 15.09
C ALA A 61 14.51 -12.83 16.57
N SER A 62 13.47 -12.94 17.40
CA SER A 62 13.60 -13.21 18.84
C SER A 62 13.76 -14.70 19.18
N SER A 63 13.20 -15.61 18.39
CA SER A 63 13.15 -17.04 18.72
C SER A 63 14.20 -17.89 18.01
N GLU A 64 14.49 -17.57 16.73
CA GLU A 64 15.18 -18.50 15.84
C GLU A 64 16.40 -17.88 15.15
N ASN A 65 16.33 -16.62 14.72
CA ASN A 65 17.36 -16.01 13.89
C ASN A 65 17.57 -14.52 14.18
N VAL A 66 18.49 -14.23 15.11
CA VAL A 66 18.87 -12.86 15.50
C VAL A 66 19.39 -12.00 14.35
N THR A 67 19.86 -12.60 13.23
CA THR A 67 20.33 -11.82 12.08
C THR A 67 19.20 -11.00 11.42
N LEU A 68 17.94 -11.42 11.62
CA LEU A 68 16.75 -10.70 11.16
C LEU A 68 16.49 -9.41 11.96
N LEU A 69 17.15 -9.18 13.09
CA LEU A 69 16.95 -7.98 13.90
C LEU A 69 17.21 -6.70 13.09
N SER A 70 18.22 -6.71 12.22
CA SER A 70 18.51 -5.59 11.31
C SER A 70 17.35 -5.30 10.32
N LEU A 71 16.64 -6.34 9.89
CA LEU A 71 15.44 -6.19 9.07
C LEU A 71 14.27 -5.64 9.90
N VAL A 72 14.06 -6.16 11.11
CA VAL A 72 13.03 -5.65 12.04
C VAL A 72 13.24 -4.17 12.35
N THR A 73 14.47 -3.73 12.60
CA THR A 73 14.79 -2.31 12.83
C THR A 73 14.42 -1.45 11.61
N ARG A 74 14.80 -1.88 10.40
CA ARG A 74 14.46 -1.16 9.16
C ARG A 74 12.95 -1.11 8.90
N LEU A 75 12.22 -2.18 9.18
CA LEU A 75 10.77 -2.19 9.03
C LEU A 75 10.09 -1.29 10.06
N ASN A 76 10.58 -1.26 11.31
CA ASN A 76 10.06 -0.34 12.32
C ASN A 76 10.30 1.14 11.97
N SER A 77 11.43 1.48 11.33
CA SER A 77 11.65 2.87 10.86
C SER A 77 10.67 3.28 9.77
N VAL A 78 10.27 2.34 8.90
CA VAL A 78 9.22 2.58 7.90
C VAL A 78 7.87 2.80 8.57
N ARG A 79 7.54 2.03 9.62
CA ARG A 79 6.30 2.20 10.39
C ARG A 79 6.19 3.57 11.04
N SER A 80 7.30 4.13 11.52
CA SER A 80 7.31 5.45 12.18
C SER A 80 7.26 6.64 11.23
N MET A 81 7.46 6.40 9.92
CA MET A 81 7.35 7.44 8.88
C MET A 81 5.93 7.58 8.33
N GLN A 82 5.04 6.63 8.61
CA GLN A 82 3.60 6.73 8.36
C GLN A 82 2.91 7.41 9.54
#